data_AF-A0A5N6F5T3-F1
#
_entry.id   AF-A0A5N6F5T3-F1
#
_cell.length_a   1.000
_cell.length_b   1.000
_cell.length_c   1.000
_cell.angle_alpha   90.00
_cell.angle_beta   90.00
_cell.angle_gamma   90.00
#
_symmetry.space_group_name_H-M   'P 1'
#
loop_
_entity.id
_entity.type
_entity.pdbx_description
1 polymer ?
#
loop_
_entity_poly.entity_id
_entity_poly.type
_entity_poly.pdbx_seq_one_letter_code
_entity_poly.pdbx_strand_id
1 'polypeptide(L)'
;MSTPDPQLQPEDQSLQQEQSTIQNRLPVHTHHCRFCNHLLLATTRDIPSLPRRKDPAKDKAIILPLPTSNTSEDTDSSNLQEHYTILLSTTVPDRKATLVRREDGFEKRLFLRCGRCRVVVGYFLDGVLFPMTSVAASASGGDGEGEEDERKEKVVYLLPGALMETGVMGDEGRLKGVDDEWRGWRVEV
;
A
#
# COMPACT_ATOMS: atom_id res chain seq x y z
N MET A 1 -26.59 -14.36 -66.02
CA MET A 1 -25.39 -13.92 -65.27
C MET A 1 -25.89 -13.02 -64.16
N SER A 2 -26.09 -13.59 -62.97
CA SER A 2 -26.64 -12.89 -61.81
C SER A 2 -25.49 -12.51 -60.89
N THR A 3 -25.32 -11.21 -60.65
CA THR A 3 -24.36 -10.67 -59.67
C THR A 3 -24.92 -10.80 -58.26
N PRO A 4 -24.14 -11.26 -57.27
CA PRO A 4 -24.58 -11.29 -55.87
C PRO A 4 -24.43 -9.92 -55.18
N ASP A 5 -25.37 -9.67 -54.27
CA ASP A 5 -25.44 -8.55 -53.32
C ASP A 5 -24.18 -8.44 -52.44
N PRO A 6 -23.66 -7.24 -52.12
CA PRO A 6 -22.62 -7.09 -51.12
C PRO A 6 -23.23 -7.20 -49.71
N GLN A 7 -22.85 -8.24 -48.98
CA GLN A 7 -23.16 -8.41 -47.57
C GLN A 7 -22.66 -7.21 -46.74
N LEU A 8 -23.57 -6.64 -45.94
CA LEU A 8 -23.27 -5.82 -44.77
C LEU A 8 -22.41 -6.61 -43.78
N GLN A 9 -21.25 -6.07 -43.42
CA GLN A 9 -20.40 -6.57 -42.33
C GLN A 9 -20.90 -6.05 -40.96
N PRO A 10 -20.84 -6.86 -39.89
CA PRO A 10 -21.07 -6.41 -38.52
C PRO A 10 -19.76 -5.97 -37.86
N GLU A 11 -19.36 -4.69 -38.02
CA GLU A 11 -18.12 -4.16 -37.41
C GLU A 11 -18.32 -3.43 -36.06
N ASP A 12 -19.55 -3.37 -35.52
CA ASP A 12 -19.89 -2.48 -34.40
C ASP A 12 -19.75 -3.09 -32.98
N GLN A 13 -19.40 -4.38 -32.85
CA GLN A 13 -19.45 -5.06 -31.54
C GLN A 13 -18.15 -4.97 -30.71
N SER A 14 -17.01 -4.62 -31.31
CA SER A 14 -15.72 -4.60 -30.59
C SER A 14 -15.53 -3.36 -29.72
N LEU A 15 -16.01 -2.19 -30.15
CA LEU A 15 -15.80 -0.91 -29.45
C LEU A 15 -16.64 -0.75 -28.17
N GLN A 16 -17.79 -1.41 -28.10
CA GLN A 16 -18.68 -1.35 -26.92
C GLN A 16 -18.18 -2.24 -25.76
N GLN A 17 -17.41 -3.28 -26.07
CA GLN A 17 -16.86 -4.19 -25.06
C GLN A 17 -15.64 -3.60 -24.34
N GLU A 18 -14.85 -2.72 -24.98
CA GLU A 18 -13.73 -2.04 -24.32
C GLU A 18 -14.20 -0.94 -23.34
N GLN A 19 -15.21 -0.15 -23.71
CA GLN A 19 -15.71 0.96 -22.88
C GLN A 19 -16.36 0.51 -21.57
N SER A 20 -17.03 -0.65 -21.57
CA SER A 20 -17.69 -1.21 -20.39
C SER A 20 -16.70 -1.74 -19.34
N THR A 21 -15.51 -2.20 -19.75
CA THR A 21 -14.50 -2.72 -18.81
C THR A 21 -13.74 -1.64 -18.03
N ILE A 22 -13.71 -0.40 -18.53
CA ILE A 22 -13.04 0.73 -17.85
C ILE A 22 -13.89 1.23 -16.67
N GLN A 23 -15.22 1.23 -16.78
CA GLN A 23 -16.11 1.80 -15.77
C GLN A 23 -16.13 1.02 -14.45
N ASN A 24 -15.70 -0.24 -14.45
CA ASN A 24 -15.65 -1.06 -13.23
C ASN A 24 -14.28 -1.00 -12.53
N ARG A 25 -13.26 -0.31 -13.08
CA ARG A 25 -11.91 -0.30 -12.51
C ARG A 25 -11.72 0.72 -11.40
N LEU A 26 -11.19 0.29 -10.26
CA LEU A 26 -10.77 1.22 -9.21
C LEU A 26 -9.61 2.11 -9.71
N PRO A 27 -9.64 3.43 -9.44
CA PRO A 27 -8.55 4.33 -9.82
C PRO A 27 -7.27 3.98 -9.04
N VAL A 28 -6.12 4.06 -9.72
CA VAL A 28 -4.82 3.78 -9.11
C VAL A 28 -4.12 5.09 -8.76
N HIS A 29 -3.88 5.29 -7.47
CA HIS A 29 -3.14 6.41 -6.91
C HIS A 29 -1.67 6.04 -6.72
N THR A 30 -0.78 6.84 -7.30
CA THR A 30 0.67 6.66 -7.20
C THR A 30 1.27 7.67 -6.23
N HIS A 31 2.17 7.18 -5.38
CA HIS A 31 2.72 7.93 -4.27
C HIS A 31 4.24 7.91 -4.30
N HIS A 32 4.81 9.10 -4.17
CA HIS A 32 6.23 9.39 -4.26
C HIS A 32 6.80 9.72 -2.90
N CYS A 33 8.09 9.43 -2.70
CA CYS A 33 8.84 9.92 -1.56
C CYS A 33 8.82 11.45 -1.56
N ARG A 34 8.30 12.07 -0.49
CA ARG A 34 8.24 13.54 -0.36
C ARG A 34 9.61 14.22 -0.47
N PHE A 35 10.68 13.51 -0.14
CA PHE A 35 12.04 14.03 -0.05
C PHE A 35 12.86 13.91 -1.34
N CYS A 36 12.54 12.96 -2.22
CA CYS A 36 13.34 12.72 -3.42
C CYS A 36 12.51 12.38 -4.67
N ASN A 37 11.18 12.49 -4.58
CA ASN A 37 10.24 12.28 -5.67
C ASN A 37 10.35 10.89 -6.31
N HIS A 38 10.85 9.89 -5.58
CA HIS A 38 10.96 8.53 -6.06
C HIS A 38 9.64 7.78 -5.86
N LEU A 39 9.15 7.05 -6.86
CA LEU A 39 7.89 6.29 -6.77
C LEU A 39 8.03 5.15 -5.76
N LEU A 40 7.23 5.16 -4.70
CA LEU A 40 7.34 4.18 -3.61
C LEU A 40 6.14 3.22 -3.53
N LEU A 41 4.95 3.68 -3.88
CA LEU A 41 3.71 3.00 -3.59
C LEU A 41 2.69 3.28 -4.69
N ALA A 42 1.95 2.25 -5.09
CA ALA A 42 0.75 2.38 -5.90
C ALA A 42 -0.41 1.70 -5.15
N THR A 43 -1.55 2.35 -5.01
CA THR A 43 -2.70 1.79 -4.32
C THR A 43 -4.00 2.29 -4.94
N THR A 44 -5.03 1.47 -4.88
CA THR A 44 -6.41 1.86 -5.23
C THR A 44 -7.18 2.45 -4.04
N ARG A 45 -6.52 2.58 -2.89
CA ARG A 45 -7.10 3.16 -1.68
C ARG A 45 -6.75 4.64 -1.59
N ASP A 46 -7.69 5.44 -1.12
CA ASP A 46 -7.45 6.83 -0.78
C ASP A 46 -6.71 6.93 0.57
N ILE A 47 -5.39 7.15 0.55
CA ILE A 47 -4.52 7.09 1.74
C ILE A 47 -4.98 8.01 2.88
N PRO A 48 -5.35 9.29 2.65
CA PRO A 48 -5.84 10.19 3.69
C PRO A 48 -7.09 9.72 4.43
N SER A 49 -7.96 8.93 3.78
CA SER A 49 -9.19 8.39 4.40
C SER A 49 -8.95 7.17 5.29
N LEU A 50 -7.76 6.58 5.23
CA LEU A 50 -7.42 5.38 5.99
C LEU A 50 -7.28 5.67 7.49
N PRO A 51 -7.59 4.68 8.35
CA PRO A 51 -7.45 4.83 9.79
C PRO A 51 -6.00 5.12 10.17
N ARG A 52 -5.84 5.91 11.22
CA ARG A 52 -4.54 6.24 11.81
C ARG A 52 -4.38 5.58 13.16
N ARG A 53 -3.14 5.27 13.51
CA ARG A 53 -2.79 4.79 14.85
C ARG A 53 -3.17 5.82 15.91
N LYS A 54 -3.80 5.32 16.97
CA LYS A 54 -4.20 6.07 18.16
C LYS A 54 -3.21 5.82 19.30
N ASP A 55 -3.39 6.51 20.41
CA ASP A 55 -2.65 6.25 21.64
C ASP A 55 -2.69 4.75 22.00
N PRO A 56 -1.57 4.17 22.48
CA PRO A 56 -0.34 4.83 22.97
C PRO A 56 0.69 5.16 21.86
N ALA A 57 0.40 4.89 20.59
CA ALA A 57 1.31 5.20 19.50
C ALA A 57 1.26 6.68 19.11
N LYS A 58 2.26 7.46 19.52
CA LYS A 58 2.37 8.90 19.22
C LYS A 58 2.69 9.25 17.76
N ASP A 59 2.85 8.26 16.89
CA ASP A 59 3.30 8.46 15.51
C ASP A 59 2.16 8.65 14.49
N LYS A 60 0.89 8.57 14.93
CA LYS A 60 -0.30 8.81 14.09
C LYS A 60 -0.23 8.11 12.70
N ALA A 61 0.46 6.97 12.62
CA ALA A 61 0.80 6.34 11.36
C ALA A 61 -0.46 5.86 10.64
N ILE A 62 -0.50 6.06 9.32
CA ILE A 62 -1.62 5.62 8.48
C ILE A 62 -1.53 4.11 8.32
N ILE A 63 -2.63 3.43 8.61
CA ILE A 63 -2.74 1.97 8.59
C ILE A 63 -3.17 1.56 7.19
N LEU A 64 -2.23 1.07 6.38
CA LEU A 64 -2.48 0.66 5.00
C LEU A 64 -2.47 -0.87 4.87
N PRO A 65 -3.60 -1.50 4.54
CA PRO A 65 -3.65 -2.93 4.26
C PRO A 65 -2.93 -3.26 2.94
N LEU A 66 -2.13 -4.33 2.96
CA LEU A 66 -1.57 -4.97 1.78
C LEU A 66 -2.40 -6.20 1.42
N PRO A 67 -2.57 -6.47 0.12
CA PRO A 67 -3.28 -7.64 -0.37
C PRO A 67 -2.63 -8.94 0.13
N THR A 68 -3.44 -9.92 0.51
CA THR A 68 -3.01 -11.30 0.79
C THR A 68 -3.28 -12.18 -0.41
N SER A 69 -2.44 -13.20 -0.59
CA SER A 69 -2.48 -14.11 -1.74
C SER A 69 -3.66 -15.09 -1.75
N ASN A 70 -4.74 -14.86 -0.99
CA ASN A 70 -5.82 -15.81 -0.74
C ASN A 70 -7.24 -15.32 -1.04
N THR A 71 -7.45 -14.18 -1.70
CA THR A 71 -8.78 -13.85 -2.22
C THR A 71 -9.07 -14.58 -3.54
N SER A 72 -9.06 -15.90 -3.47
CA SER A 72 -9.54 -16.77 -4.54
C SER A 72 -9.97 -18.08 -3.90
N GLU A 73 -11.14 -18.06 -3.27
CA GLU A 73 -12.09 -19.16 -3.06
C GLU A 73 -13.01 -18.77 -1.90
N ASP A 74 -14.32 -18.80 -2.13
CA ASP A 74 -15.40 -18.63 -1.15
C ASP A 74 -15.74 -17.21 -0.68
N THR A 75 -16.43 -16.41 -1.52
CA THR A 75 -17.78 -15.88 -1.16
C THR A 75 -18.48 -15.30 -2.39
N ASP A 76 -19.73 -15.70 -2.61
CA ASP A 76 -20.69 -15.03 -3.50
C ASP A 76 -20.86 -13.55 -3.11
N SER A 77 -20.09 -12.64 -3.71
CA SER A 77 -20.21 -11.20 -3.51
C SER A 77 -20.04 -10.46 -4.83
N SER A 78 -21.18 -10.13 -5.44
CA SER A 78 -21.41 -9.11 -6.47
C SER A 78 -20.19 -8.24 -6.85
N ASN A 79 -19.62 -8.44 -8.05
CA ASN A 79 -19.01 -7.45 -8.97
C ASN A 79 -18.15 -6.27 -8.42
N LEU A 80 -17.71 -6.28 -7.16
CA LEU A 80 -16.95 -5.20 -6.55
C LEU A 80 -15.46 -5.55 -6.61
N GLN A 81 -14.70 -4.73 -7.33
CA GLN A 81 -13.26 -4.91 -7.41
C GLN A 81 -12.59 -4.72 -6.06
N GLU A 82 -11.62 -5.59 -5.76
CA GLU A 82 -10.85 -5.53 -4.52
C GLU A 82 -9.80 -4.43 -4.55
N HIS A 83 -9.63 -3.76 -3.41
CA HIS A 83 -8.59 -2.75 -3.24
C HIS A 83 -7.21 -3.39 -3.15
N TYR A 84 -6.37 -3.09 -4.13
CA TYR A 84 -5.00 -3.55 -4.21
C TYR A 84 -3.97 -2.45 -3.88
N THR A 85 -2.81 -2.88 -3.35
CA THR A 85 -1.68 -2.03 -2.96
C THR A 85 -0.36 -2.71 -3.31
N ILE A 86 0.57 -1.97 -3.93
CA ILE A 86 1.91 -2.42 -4.32
C ILE A 86 2.96 -1.50 -3.72
N LEU A 87 3.94 -2.09 -3.03
CA LEU A 87 5.19 -1.43 -2.67
C LEU A 87 6.19 -1.60 -3.83
N LEU A 88 6.67 -0.50 -4.41
CA LEU A 88 7.54 -0.54 -5.59
C LEU A 88 9.01 -0.39 -5.19
N SER A 89 9.48 0.84 -5.01
CA SER A 89 10.89 1.12 -4.72
C SER A 89 11.14 1.40 -3.24
N THR A 90 10.50 0.61 -2.38
CA THR A 90 10.77 0.61 -0.94
C THR A 90 11.71 -0.52 -0.58
N THR A 91 12.61 -0.27 0.37
CA THR A 91 13.45 -1.31 0.97
C THR A 91 12.95 -1.54 2.40
N VAL A 92 13.08 -2.77 2.90
CA VAL A 92 13.01 -3.07 4.33
C VAL A 92 14.45 -3.34 4.80
N PRO A 93 15.35 -2.34 4.81
CA PRO A 93 16.78 -2.63 4.87
C PRO A 93 17.27 -2.96 6.28
N ASP A 94 16.43 -2.80 7.32
CA ASP A 94 16.83 -3.12 8.68
C ASP A 94 16.59 -4.61 8.98
N ARG A 95 17.63 -5.43 8.76
CA ARG A 95 17.70 -6.82 9.27
C ARG A 95 17.46 -6.89 10.78
N LYS A 96 17.72 -5.78 11.49
CA LYS A 96 17.53 -5.63 12.92
C LYS A 96 16.32 -4.73 13.17
N ALA A 97 15.26 -5.30 13.70
CA ALA A 97 14.13 -4.50 14.13
C ALA A 97 14.53 -3.51 15.24
N THR A 98 13.95 -2.32 15.20
CA THR A 98 14.13 -1.28 16.21
C THR A 98 13.13 -1.49 17.33
N LEU A 99 13.61 -1.58 18.57
CA LEU A 99 12.78 -1.65 19.77
C LEU A 99 12.46 -0.23 20.25
N VAL A 100 11.19 0.14 20.19
CA VAL A 100 10.68 1.40 20.73
C VAL A 100 10.14 1.13 22.13
N ARG A 101 10.75 1.77 23.13
CA ARG A 101 10.24 1.77 24.51
C ARG A 101 9.01 2.68 24.59
N ARG A 102 7.94 2.17 25.18
CA ARG A 102 6.72 2.89 25.49
C ARG A 102 6.39 2.76 26.98
N GLU A 103 5.37 3.49 27.41
CA GLU A 103 4.78 3.38 28.74
C GLU A 103 4.05 2.05 28.99
N ASP A 104 3.50 1.45 27.93
CA ASP A 104 2.77 0.16 27.95
C ASP A 104 3.67 -1.06 27.66
N GLY A 105 4.94 -0.85 27.29
CA GLY A 105 5.89 -1.92 27.01
C GLY A 105 6.89 -1.58 25.91
N PHE A 106 7.15 -2.54 25.03
CA PHE A 106 8.11 -2.41 23.92
C PHE A 106 7.42 -2.73 22.60
N GLU A 107 7.61 -1.89 21.59
CA GLU A 107 7.16 -2.17 20.22
C GLU A 107 8.35 -2.43 19.29
N LYS A 108 8.33 -3.56 18.60
CA LYS A 108 9.37 -3.95 17.65
C LYS A 108 8.97 -3.55 16.22
N ARG A 109 9.71 -2.58 15.65
CA ARG A 109 9.43 -1.98 14.34
C ARG A 109 10.49 -2.37 13.31
N LEU A 110 10.05 -2.81 12.14
CA LEU A 110 10.87 -3.05 10.95
C LEU A 110 10.67 -1.86 10.00
N PHE A 111 11.67 -0.98 9.89
CA PHE A 111 11.50 0.25 9.12
C PHE A 111 11.48 0.01 7.60
N LEU A 112 10.48 0.62 6.97
CA LEU A 112 10.34 0.74 5.53
C LEU A 112 11.03 2.03 5.08
N ARG A 113 11.97 1.94 4.13
CA ARG A 113 12.76 3.07 3.65
C ARG A 113 12.60 3.27 2.15
N CYS A 114 12.72 4.53 1.72
CA CYS A 114 12.83 4.86 0.30
C CYS A 114 14.08 4.17 -0.31
N GLY A 115 13.93 3.47 -1.43
CA GLY A 115 15.04 2.80 -2.13
C GLY A 115 16.10 3.75 -2.70
N ARG A 116 15.75 5.03 -2.89
CA ARG A 116 16.66 6.07 -3.40
C ARG A 116 17.37 6.84 -2.29
N CYS A 117 16.63 7.58 -1.45
CA CYS A 117 17.23 8.45 -0.42
C CYS A 117 17.36 7.78 0.96
N ARG A 118 16.85 6.56 1.14
CA ARG A 118 16.87 5.80 2.41
C ARG A 118 16.19 6.47 3.60
N VAL A 119 15.43 7.54 3.39
CA VAL A 119 14.56 8.11 4.42
C VAL A 119 13.51 7.07 4.83
N VAL A 120 13.22 7.00 6.13
CA VAL A 120 12.16 6.13 6.67
C VAL A 120 10.81 6.71 6.26
N VAL A 121 10.00 5.88 5.61
CA VAL A 121 8.67 6.26 5.10
C VAL A 121 7.53 5.53 5.80
N GLY A 122 7.85 4.49 6.54
CA GLY A 122 6.89 3.66 7.25
C GLY A 122 7.58 2.56 8.04
N TYR A 123 6.80 1.63 8.54
CA TYR A 123 7.30 0.43 9.19
C TYR A 123 6.28 -0.70 9.16
N PHE A 124 6.77 -1.91 9.39
CA PHE A 124 5.98 -3.06 9.78
C PHE A 124 6.17 -3.31 11.28
N LEU A 125 5.16 -3.88 11.93
CA LEU A 125 5.35 -4.47 13.25
C LEU A 125 5.87 -5.89 13.09
N ASP A 126 6.78 -6.29 13.97
CA ASP A 126 7.27 -7.66 13.96
C ASP A 126 6.19 -8.67 14.37
N GLY A 127 6.25 -9.87 13.79
CA GLY A 127 5.24 -10.94 13.83
C GLY A 127 5.01 -11.60 15.20
N VAL A 128 5.32 -10.89 16.29
CA VAL A 128 4.93 -11.24 17.66
C VAL A 128 3.59 -10.59 18.04
N LEU A 129 3.19 -9.51 17.36
CA LEU A 129 1.82 -8.94 17.45
C LEU A 129 0.83 -9.63 16.49
N PHE A 130 1.33 -10.38 15.52
CA PHE A 130 0.58 -11.22 14.59
C PHE A 130 1.43 -12.46 14.31
N PRO A 131 1.11 -13.64 14.86
CA PRO A 131 1.92 -14.85 14.64
C PRO A 131 2.19 -15.08 13.14
N MET A 132 3.47 -14.89 12.77
CA MET A 132 4.23 -15.12 11.53
C MET A 132 3.48 -15.46 10.22
N THR A 133 3.78 -14.80 9.10
CA THR A 133 4.89 -15.27 8.23
C THR A 133 5.78 -14.15 7.65
N SER A 134 7.07 -14.39 7.82
CA SER A 134 8.23 -13.67 7.35
C SER A 134 8.28 -13.49 5.82
N VAL A 135 8.31 -12.23 5.37
CA VAL A 135 8.92 -11.85 4.06
C VAL A 135 10.32 -11.26 4.25
N ALA A 136 10.98 -11.63 5.35
CA ALA A 136 12.42 -11.45 5.54
C ALA A 136 13.11 -12.75 6.02
N ALA A 137 12.50 -13.92 5.80
CA ALA A 137 13.16 -15.20 6.02
C ALA A 137 14.08 -15.53 4.84
N SER A 138 15.27 -14.93 4.86
CA SER A 138 16.46 -15.46 4.20
C SER A 138 17.69 -14.90 4.91
N ALA A 139 17.86 -15.27 6.18
CA ALA A 139 19.15 -15.46 6.84
C ALA A 139 18.91 -16.03 8.26
N SER A 140 19.45 -17.24 8.49
CA SER A 140 19.64 -17.97 9.75
C SER A 140 18.42 -18.57 10.49
N GLY A 141 18.09 -19.82 10.13
CA GLY A 141 18.30 -21.03 10.95
C GLY A 141 17.39 -21.30 12.15
N GLY A 142 16.63 -22.40 12.10
CA GLY A 142 16.00 -23.04 13.26
C GLY A 142 14.80 -23.89 12.87
N ASP A 143 14.97 -25.22 12.88
CA ASP A 143 14.03 -26.25 12.46
C ASP A 143 12.74 -26.29 13.32
N GLY A 144 11.61 -26.58 12.67
CA GLY A 144 10.32 -26.78 13.32
C GLY A 144 9.23 -27.08 12.29
N GLU A 145 8.99 -28.38 12.08
CA GLU A 145 8.00 -28.97 11.18
C GLU A 145 6.57 -28.75 11.70
N GLY A 146 5.60 -28.51 10.79
CA GLY A 146 4.19 -28.84 11.05
C GLY A 146 3.14 -27.74 10.83
N GLU A 147 2.48 -27.85 9.67
CA GLU A 147 1.04 -27.62 9.42
C GLU A 147 0.47 -26.20 9.23
N GLU A 148 -0.38 -26.16 8.21
CA GLU A 148 -1.05 -25.05 7.53
C GLU A 148 -2.11 -24.37 8.42
N ASP A 149 -2.04 -23.04 8.64
CA ASP A 149 -3.24 -22.18 8.64
C ASP A 149 -2.96 -20.66 8.64
N GLU A 150 -3.85 -19.92 7.97
CA GLU A 150 -4.11 -18.47 8.02
C GLU A 150 -3.06 -17.45 7.51
N ARG A 151 -3.08 -17.23 6.19
CA ARG A 151 -2.42 -16.09 5.51
C ARG A 151 -3.09 -14.75 5.88
N LYS A 152 -2.67 -14.14 7.00
CA LYS A 152 -3.22 -12.87 7.51
C LYS A 152 -2.73 -11.63 6.72
N GLU A 153 -3.63 -10.65 6.61
CA GLU A 153 -3.43 -9.36 5.94
C GLU A 153 -2.18 -8.63 6.45
N LYS A 154 -1.20 -8.42 5.57
CA LYS A 154 0.01 -7.67 5.92
C LYS A 154 -0.33 -6.19 5.97
N VAL A 155 -0.19 -5.55 7.11
CA VAL A 155 -0.44 -4.11 7.26
C VAL A 155 0.88 -3.35 7.28
N VAL A 156 0.98 -2.31 6.45
CA VAL A 156 2.09 -1.34 6.51
C VAL A 156 1.62 -0.08 7.21
N TYR A 157 2.44 0.41 8.15
CA TYR A 157 2.20 1.66 8.86
C TYR A 157 3.01 2.77 8.20
N LEU A 158 2.33 3.65 7.47
CA LEU A 158 2.96 4.75 6.75
C LEU A 158 3.10 5.96 7.67
N LEU A 159 4.31 6.54 7.70
CA LEU A 159 4.54 7.74 8.50
C LEU A 159 3.87 8.94 7.82
N PRO A 160 3.16 9.79 8.58
CA PRO A 160 2.47 10.94 8.02
C PRO A 160 3.42 11.85 7.24
N GLY A 161 2.96 12.22 6.05
CA GLY A 161 3.64 13.10 5.10
C GLY A 161 5.00 12.63 4.57
N ALA A 162 5.39 11.37 4.79
CA ALA A 162 6.57 10.78 4.16
C ALA A 162 6.35 10.52 2.65
N LEU A 163 5.08 10.44 2.24
CA LEU A 163 4.62 10.24 0.88
C LEU A 163 3.85 11.47 0.39
N MET A 164 3.85 11.65 -0.93
CA MET A 164 2.97 12.60 -1.62
C MET A 164 2.41 11.95 -2.88
N GLU A 165 1.14 12.22 -3.18
CA GLU A 165 0.50 11.71 -4.40
C GLU A 165 1.02 12.44 -5.65
N THR A 166 1.11 11.73 -6.76
CA THR A 166 1.53 12.28 -8.07
C THR A 166 0.74 13.53 -8.47
N GLY A 167 -0.58 13.54 -8.24
CA GLY A 167 -1.42 14.69 -8.56
C GLY A 167 -1.08 15.96 -7.76
N VAL A 168 -0.45 15.84 -6.60
CA VAL A 168 -0.07 16.95 -5.73
C VAL A 168 1.30 17.52 -6.08
N MET A 169 2.16 16.79 -6.81
CA MET A 169 3.54 17.21 -7.09
C MET A 169 3.66 18.53 -7.85
N GLY A 170 2.65 18.88 -8.66
CA GLY A 170 2.60 20.12 -9.43
C GLY A 170 1.79 21.25 -8.77
N ASP A 171 1.18 21.02 -7.61
CA ASP A 171 0.30 21.98 -6.94
C ASP A 171 0.94 22.48 -5.64
N GLU A 172 1.61 23.63 -5.72
CA GLU A 172 2.29 24.27 -4.59
C GLU A 172 1.36 24.60 -3.42
N GLY A 173 0.08 24.84 -3.67
CA GLY A 173 -0.91 25.13 -2.62
C GLY A 173 -1.21 23.90 -1.77
N ARG A 174 -1.39 22.75 -2.43
CA ARG A 174 -1.62 21.47 -1.74
C ARG A 174 -0.36 20.95 -1.03
N LEU A 175 0.83 21.21 -1.59
CA LEU A 175 2.11 20.93 -0.95
C LEU A 175 2.27 21.65 0.40
N LYS A 176 1.85 22.92 0.50
CA LYS A 176 1.89 23.67 1.78
C LYS A 176 1.03 23.06 2.87
N GLY A 177 -0.17 22.56 2.53
CA GLY A 177 -1.05 21.89 3.51
C GLY A 177 -0.44 20.60 4.08
N VAL A 178 0.32 19.86 3.28
CA VAL A 178 1.07 18.69 3.76
C VAL A 178 2.20 19.12 4.72
N ASP A 179 2.88 20.23 4.43
CA ASP A 179 3.94 20.75 5.28
C ASP A 179 3.40 21.25 6.64
N ASP A 180 2.17 21.74 6.70
CA ASP A 180 1.52 22.16 7.95
C ASP A 180 1.24 20.98 8.90
N GLU A 181 0.85 19.82 8.37
CA GLU A 181 0.70 18.59 9.17
C GLU A 181 2.02 18.23 9.86
N TRP A 182 3.14 18.29 9.13
CA TRP A 182 4.48 18.07 9.67
C TRP A 182 4.90 19.13 10.70
N ARG A 183 4.52 20.39 10.49
CA ARG A 183 4.84 21.48 11.43
C ARG A 183 4.17 21.26 12.78
N GLY A 184 2.95 20.75 12.81
CA GLY A 184 2.24 20.41 14.06
C GLY A 184 3.03 19.46 14.96
N TRP A 185 3.84 18.58 14.38
CA TRP A 185 4.67 17.64 15.13
C TRP A 185 5.93 18.25 15.74
N ARG A 186 6.46 19.36 15.19
CA ARG A 186 7.63 20.03 15.79
C ARG A 186 7.31 20.81 17.05
N VAL A 187 6.03 21.13 17.26
CA VAL A 187 5.55 21.97 18.36
C VAL A 187 5.23 21.13 19.61
N GLU A 188 5.08 19.81 19.46
CA GLU A 188 4.72 18.88 20.53
C GLU A 188 5.95 18.22 21.22
N VAL A 189 7.15 18.81 21.06
CA VAL A 189 8.42 18.37 21.69
C VAL A 189 8.81 19.28 22.84
#